data_AF-X1AI19-F1
#
_entry.id   AF-X1AI19-F1
#
_cell.length_a   1.000
_cell.length_b   1.000
_cell.length_c   1.000
_cell.angle_alpha   90.00
_cell.angle_beta   90.00
_cell.angle_gamma   90.00
#
_symmetry.space_group_name_H-M   'P 1'
#
loop_
_entity.id
_entity.type
_entity.pdbx_description
1 polymer ?
#
loop_
_entity_poly.entity_id
_entity_poly.type
_entity_poly.pdbx_seq_one_letter_code
_entity_poly.pdbx_strand_id
1 'polypeptide(L)'
;MWSSLITLVTNLLTVLYGFTHNYGFAIILLTILIRLILYPLMQKQMVSMREMQKIQPLMKAVQEKYKNDKERLNKELMALYKEHKVNPMSGCLPLLIQMPILILLFQTLRVFKYYIPNTEIIDGGFLWIA
;
A
#
# COMPACT_ATOMS: atom_id res chain seq x y z
N MET A 1 1.86 14.94 14.14
CA MET A 1 2.30 14.36 12.84
C MET A 1 1.16 13.66 12.13
N TRP A 2 0.50 12.66 12.73
CA TRP A 2 -0.63 11.95 12.10
C TRP A 2 -1.80 12.87 11.73
N SER A 3 -2.20 13.75 12.64
CA SER A 3 -3.20 14.80 12.37
C SER A 3 -2.79 15.71 11.21
N SER A 4 -1.52 16.11 11.14
CA SER A 4 -0.98 16.95 10.06
C SER A 4 -1.10 16.29 8.69
N LEU A 5 -0.86 14.98 8.62
CA LEU A 5 -1.03 14.21 7.38
C LEU A 5 -2.49 14.14 6.95
N ILE A 6 -3.43 13.94 7.89
CA ILE A 6 -4.86 13.97 7.60
C ILE A 6 -5.25 15.35 7.06
N THR A 7 -4.87 16.43 7.73
CA THR A 7 -5.19 17.80 7.29
C THR A 7 -4.62 18.09 5.91
N LEU A 8 -3.39 17.66 5.62
CA LEU A 8 -2.78 17.81 4.29
C LEU A 8 -3.62 17.08 3.23
N VAL A 9 -4.00 15.84 3.47
CA VAL A 9 -4.78 15.03 2.53
C VAL A 9 -6.20 15.58 2.36
N THR A 10 -6.84 16.06 3.44
CA THR A 10 -8.14 16.74 3.38
C THR A 10 -8.05 18.01 2.53
N ASN A 11 -7.03 18.86 2.73
CA ASN A 11 -6.86 20.09 1.95
C ASN A 11 -6.66 19.78 0.46
N LEU A 12 -5.85 18.76 0.14
CA LEU A 12 -5.66 18.26 -1.22
C LEU A 12 -6.99 17.79 -1.82
N LEU A 13 -7.79 17.04 -1.07
CA LEU A 13 -9.09 16.57 -1.50
C LEU A 13 -10.07 17.72 -1.73
N THR A 14 -10.07 18.76 -0.90
CA THR A 14 -10.89 19.97 -1.09
C THR A 14 -10.52 20.72 -2.37
N VAL A 15 -9.23 20.86 -2.69
CA VAL A 15 -8.78 21.48 -3.94
C VAL A 15 -9.23 20.66 -5.15
N LEU A 16 -9.07 19.33 -5.09
CA LEU A 16 -9.49 18.42 -6.16
C LEU A 16 -11.02 18.45 -6.34
N TYR A 17 -11.77 18.50 -5.23
CA TYR A 17 -13.22 18.63 -5.24
C TYR A 17 -13.68 19.96 -5.85
N GLY A 18 -12.99 21.07 -5.55
CA GLY A 18 -13.28 22.36 -6.18
C GLY A 18 -13.13 22.35 -7.71
N PHE A 19 -12.31 21.44 -8.25
CA PHE A 19 -12.17 21.26 -9.70
C PHE A 19 -13.23 20.32 -10.28
N THR A 20 -13.56 19.21 -9.61
CA THR A 20 -14.48 18.18 -10.15
C THR A 20 -15.95 18.39 -9.79
N HIS A 21 -16.25 19.11 -8.70
CA HIS A 21 -17.57 19.19 -8.05
C HIS A 21 -18.20 17.82 -7.72
N ASN A 22 -17.42 16.74 -7.78
CA ASN A 22 -17.88 15.38 -7.51
C ASN A 22 -16.87 14.65 -6.63
N TYR A 23 -17.37 14.13 -5.52
CA TYR A 23 -16.56 13.51 -4.47
C TYR A 23 -15.84 12.23 -4.91
N GLY A 24 -16.51 11.34 -5.64
CA GLY A 24 -15.90 10.09 -6.08
C GLY A 24 -14.79 10.32 -7.11
N PHE A 25 -14.98 11.27 -8.03
CA PHE A 25 -13.90 11.67 -8.94
C PHE A 25 -12.72 12.34 -8.22
N ALA A 26 -12.98 13.15 -7.19
CA ALA A 26 -11.92 13.75 -6.37
C ALA A 26 -11.08 12.68 -5.65
N ILE A 27 -11.72 11.63 -5.11
CA ILE A 27 -11.03 10.50 -4.49
C ILE A 27 -10.19 9.74 -5.53
N ILE A 28 -10.75 9.45 -6.71
CA ILE A 28 -10.00 8.76 -7.78
C ILE A 28 -8.74 9.55 -8.13
N LEU A 29 -8.85 10.85 -8.36
CA LEU A 29 -7.69 11.71 -8.63
C LEU A 29 -6.67 11.70 -7.49
N LEU A 30 -7.13 11.79 -6.23
CA LEU A 30 -6.26 11.70 -5.06
C LEU A 30 -5.48 10.37 -5.05
N THR A 31 -6.15 9.24 -5.32
CA THR A 31 -5.50 7.93 -5.36
C THR A 31 -4.47 7.82 -6.48
N ILE A 32 -4.73 8.40 -7.65
CA ILE A 32 -3.78 8.44 -8.77
C ILE A 32 -2.55 9.26 -8.38
N LEU A 33 -2.73 10.44 -7.78
CA LEU A 33 -1.63 11.29 -7.31
C LEU A 33 -0.74 10.57 -6.29
N ILE A 34 -1.35 9.93 -5.28
CA ILE A 34 -0.61 9.15 -4.28
C ILE A 34 0.14 8.00 -4.94
N ARG A 35 -0.48 7.27 -5.87
CA ARG A 35 0.19 6.17 -6.60
C ARG A 35 1.37 6.66 -7.44
N LEU A 36 1.28 7.82 -8.06
CA LEU A 36 2.39 8.41 -8.82
C LEU A 36 3.57 8.77 -7.90
N ILE A 37 3.29 9.35 -6.73
CA ILE A 37 4.33 9.68 -5.74
C ILE A 37 4.99 8.40 -5.18
N LEU A 38 4.20 7.36 -4.93
CA LEU A 38 4.70 6.08 -4.39
C LEU A 38 5.27 5.14 -5.46
N TYR A 39 5.09 5.46 -6.75
CA TYR A 39 5.57 4.64 -7.87
C TYR A 39 7.05 4.23 -7.77
N PRO A 40 8.02 5.15 -7.54
CA PRO A 40 9.43 4.77 -7.45
C PRO A 40 9.71 3.82 -6.27
N LEU A 41 8.97 3.97 -5.17
CA LEU A 41 9.08 3.06 -4.02
C LEU A 41 8.52 1.67 -4.36
N MET A 42 7.36 1.64 -5.03
CA MET A 42 6.69 0.41 -5.44
C MET A 42 7.52 -0.36 -6.49
N GLN A 43 8.20 0.32 -7.41
CA GLN A 43 9.12 -0.32 -8.36
C GLN A 43 10.24 -1.09 -7.65
N LYS A 44 10.87 -0.51 -6.62
CA LYS A 44 11.91 -1.21 -5.84
C LYS A 44 11.37 -2.47 -5.15
N GLN A 45 10.15 -2.40 -4.63
CA GLN A 45 9.48 -3.55 -4.02
C GLN A 45 9.19 -4.65 -5.05
N MET A 46 8.73 -4.29 -6.25
CA MET A 46 8.45 -5.22 -7.33
C MET A 46 9.71 -5.96 -7.81
N VAL A 47 10.85 -5.26 -7.93
CA VAL A 47 12.13 -5.89 -8.28
C VAL A 47 12.53 -6.92 -7.22
N SER A 48 12.46 -6.57 -5.94
CA SER A 48 12.79 -7.51 -4.86
C SER A 48 11.86 -8.74 -4.84
N MET A 49 10.59 -8.58 -5.20
CA MET A 49 9.62 -9.68 -5.29
C MET A 49 9.94 -10.63 -6.45
N ARG A 50 10.41 -10.10 -7.59
CA ARG A 50 10.81 -10.93 -8.74
C ARG A 50 12.04 -11.78 -8.43
N GLU A 51 13.04 -11.22 -7.75
CA GLU A 51 14.21 -12.00 -7.32
C GLU A 51 13.81 -13.11 -6.33
N MET A 52 12.84 -12.85 -5.46
CA MET A 52 12.27 -13.88 -4.59
C MET A 52 11.57 -15.01 -5.38
N GLN A 53 10.83 -14.68 -6.45
CA GLN A 53 10.19 -15.68 -7.30
C GLN A 53 11.21 -16.58 -8.00
N LYS A 54 12.37 -16.05 -8.40
CA LYS A 54 13.44 -16.86 -9.02
C LYS A 54 14.04 -17.90 -8.07
N ILE A 55 14.10 -17.62 -6.77
CA ILE A 55 14.65 -18.56 -5.79
C ILE A 55 13.63 -19.54 -5.22
N GLN A 56 12.33 -19.36 -5.46
CA GLN A 56 11.29 -20.31 -5.05
C GLN A 56 11.55 -21.78 -5.45
N PRO A 57 12.00 -22.12 -6.68
CA PRO A 57 12.31 -23.51 -7.03
C PRO A 57 13.46 -24.08 -6.18
N LEU A 58 14.51 -23.28 -5.92
CA LEU A 58 15.64 -23.68 -5.07
C LEU A 58 15.21 -23.86 -3.62
N MET A 59 14.35 -22.97 -3.11
CA MET A 59 13.75 -23.11 -1.78
C MET A 59 12.97 -24.42 -1.65
N LYS A 60 12.20 -24.82 -2.67
CA LYS A 60 11.48 -26.09 -2.68
C LYS A 60 12.43 -27.29 -2.65
N ALA A 61 13.52 -27.25 -3.42
CA ALA A 61 14.53 -28.31 -3.40
C ALA A 61 15.20 -28.46 -2.03
N VAL A 62 15.55 -27.35 -1.36
CA VAL A 62 16.08 -27.36 0.01
C VAL A 62 15.03 -27.89 0.99
N GLN A 63 13.77 -27.48 0.83
CA GLN A 63 12.67 -27.96 1.65
C GLN A 63 12.46 -29.45 1.53
N GLU A 64 12.57 -30.01 0.32
CA GLU A 64 12.47 -31.45 0.06
C GLU A 64 13.64 -32.25 0.63
N LYS A 65 14.86 -31.72 0.49
CA LYS A 65 16.08 -32.38 0.99
C LYS A 65 16.14 -32.47 2.51
N TYR A 66 15.61 -31.47 3.22
CA TYR A 66 15.69 -31.38 4.69
C TYR A 66 14.31 -31.46 5.39
N LYS A 67 13.30 -32.10 4.78
CA LYS A 67 11.93 -32.22 5.36
C LYS A 67 11.91 -32.73 6.81
N ASN A 68 12.82 -33.65 7.14
CA ASN A 68 12.87 -34.31 8.45
C ASN A 68 13.73 -33.56 9.49
N ASP A 69 14.46 -32.52 9.09
CA ASP A 69 15.39 -31.78 9.96
C ASP A 69 15.13 -30.28 9.86
N LYS A 70 14.18 -29.80 10.69
CA LYS A 70 13.74 -28.40 10.70
C LYS A 70 14.85 -27.42 11.08
N GLU A 71 15.81 -27.83 11.92
CA GLU A 71 16.93 -26.96 12.29
C GLU A 71 17.87 -26.74 11.11
N ARG A 72 18.26 -27.81 10.41
CA ARG A 72 19.09 -27.68 9.21
C ARG A 72 18.35 -26.95 8.09
N LEU A 73 17.06 -27.23 7.90
CA LEU A 73 16.23 -26.55 6.91
C LEU A 73 16.25 -25.02 7.07
N ASN A 74 16.07 -24.51 8.30
CA ASN A 74 16.09 -23.07 8.55
C ASN A 74 17.47 -22.45 8.27
N LYS A 75 18.57 -23.14 8.64
CA LYS A 75 19.94 -22.68 8.39
C LYS A 75 20.24 -22.60 6.89
N GLU A 76 19.90 -23.65 6.14
CA GLU A 76 20.12 -23.74 4.70
C GLU A 76 19.27 -22.72 3.92
N LEU A 77 18.01 -22.54 4.32
CA LEU A 77 17.14 -21.50 3.73
C LEU A 77 17.71 -20.09 3.97
N MET A 78 18.24 -19.82 5.17
CA MET A 78 18.85 -18.52 5.47
C MET A 78 20.16 -18.31 4.71
N ALA A 79 20.97 -19.37 4.55
CA ALA A 79 22.17 -19.36 3.72
C ALA A 79 21.83 -19.08 2.25
N LEU A 80 20.79 -19.74 1.71
CA LEU A 80 20.30 -19.54 0.35
C LEU A 80 19.85 -18.09 0.11
N TYR A 81 19.10 -17.49 1.04
CA TYR A 81 18.69 -16.09 0.97
C TYR A 81 19.90 -15.14 0.95
N LYS A 82 20.94 -15.44 1.75
CA LYS A 82 22.15 -14.62 1.84
C LYS A 82 23.01 -14.74 0.57
N GLU A 83 23.15 -15.94 0.03
CA GLU A 83 23.88 -16.21 -1.21
C GLU A 83 23.26 -15.48 -2.40
N HIS A 84 21.93 -15.53 -2.52
CA HIS A 84 21.18 -14.87 -3.59
C HIS A 84 20.87 -13.39 -3.29
N LYS A 85 21.32 -12.86 -2.14
CA LYS A 85 21.09 -11.47 -1.67
C LYS A 85 19.62 -11.04 -1.71
N VAL A 86 18.70 -11.97 -1.45
CA VAL A 86 17.26 -11.71 -1.44
C VAL A 86 16.79 -11.51 0.00
N ASN A 87 16.02 -10.46 0.26
CA ASN A 87 15.43 -10.22 1.57
C ASN A 87 13.97 -10.71 1.63
N PRO A 88 13.63 -11.70 2.47
CA PRO A 88 12.25 -12.19 2.60
C PRO A 88 11.26 -11.16 3.14
N MET A 89 11.73 -10.16 3.88
CA MET A 89 10.88 -9.08 4.40
C MET A 89 10.45 -8.08 3.33
N SER A 90 11.14 -8.04 2.19
CA SER A 90 10.75 -7.15 1.08
C SER A 90 9.36 -7.47 0.53
N GLY A 91 8.88 -8.71 0.72
CA GLY A 91 7.57 -9.13 0.22
C GLY A 91 6.38 -8.73 1.09
N CYS A 92 6.56 -8.53 2.39
CA CYS A 92 5.51 -8.03 3.28
C CYS A 92 5.54 -6.49 3.44
N LEU A 93 6.63 -5.85 3.01
CA LEU A 93 6.79 -4.38 3.01
C LEU A 93 5.64 -3.61 2.32
N PRO A 94 5.08 -4.06 1.18
CA PRO A 94 3.94 -3.38 0.55
C PRO A 94 2.71 -3.35 1.44
N LEU A 95 2.41 -4.45 2.12
CA LEU A 95 1.26 -4.56 3.03
C LEU A 95 1.44 -3.63 4.24
N LEU A 96 2.65 -3.60 4.80
CA LEU A 96 2.96 -2.79 5.97
C LEU A 96 2.84 -1.29 5.67
N ILE A 97 3.19 -0.85 4.46
CA ILE A 97 3.01 0.54 4.01
C ILE A 97 1.56 0.84 3.62
N GLN A 98 0.85 -0.13 3.05
CA GLN A 98 -0.55 0.03 2.63
C GLN A 98 -1.50 0.22 3.82
N MET A 99 -1.22 -0.43 4.96
CA MET A 99 -2.06 -0.34 6.16
C MET A 99 -2.21 1.09 6.69
N PRO A 100 -1.13 1.87 6.94
CA PRO A 100 -1.21 3.28 7.28
C PRO A 100 -1.97 4.13 6.26
N ILE A 101 -1.75 3.91 4.96
CA ILE A 101 -2.43 4.67 3.90
C ILE A 101 -3.94 4.44 3.96
N LEU A 102 -4.37 3.20 4.20
CA LEU A 102 -5.79 2.86 4.33
C LEU A 102 -6.42 3.53 5.57
N ILE A 103 -5.73 3.49 6.72
CA ILE A 103 -6.22 4.14 7.95
C ILE A 103 -6.31 5.67 7.74
N LEU A 104 -5.31 6.25 7.08
CA LEU A 104 -5.29 7.69 6.77
C LEU A 104 -6.46 8.07 5.87
N LEU A 105 -6.68 7.33 4.78
CA LEU A 105 -7.80 7.58 3.87
C LEU A 105 -9.13 7.41 4.59
N PHE A 106 -9.32 6.32 5.35
CA PHE A 106 -10.55 6.08 6.10
C PHE A 106 -10.85 7.22 7.09
N GLN A 107 -9.86 7.71 7.83
CA GLN A 107 -10.03 8.84 8.74
C GLN A 107 -10.31 10.14 7.99
N THR A 108 -9.64 10.38 6.86
CA THR A 108 -9.89 11.53 5.99
C THR A 108 -11.34 11.53 5.52
N LEU A 109 -11.86 10.40 5.02
CA LEU A 109 -13.25 10.28 4.56
C LEU A 109 -14.26 10.51 5.70
N ARG A 110 -13.95 10.07 6.93
CA ARG A 110 -14.81 10.32 8.11
C ARG A 110 -14.83 11.79 8.51
N VAL A 111 -13.69 12.49 8.42
CA VAL A 111 -13.57 13.92 8.77
C VAL A 111 -14.06 14.84 7.65
N PHE A 112 -13.96 14.40 6.40
CA PHE A 112 -14.35 15.20 5.23
C PHE A 112 -15.82 15.64 5.29
N LYS A 113 -16.70 14.88 5.96
CA LYS A 113 -18.10 15.27 6.23
C LYS A 113 -18.23 16.58 7.04
N TYR A 114 -17.14 17.06 7.65
CA TYR A 114 -17.10 18.23 8.53
C TYR A 114 -16.48 19.49 7.88
N TYR A 115 -15.94 19.40 6.66
CA TYR A 115 -15.16 20.49 6.05
C TYR A 115 -15.70 20.93 4.68
N ILE A 116 -16.99 21.26 4.60
CA ILE A 116 -17.57 21.98 3.46
C ILE A 116 -18.49 23.07 4.01
N PRO A 117 -18.06 24.35 4.04
CA PRO A 117 -18.94 25.44 4.35
C PRO A 117 -19.83 25.72 3.11
N ASN A 118 -21.15 25.74 3.31
CA ASN A 118 -22.20 26.18 2.36
C ASN A 118 -22.73 25.20 1.30
N THR A 119 -22.72 23.89 1.56
CA THR A 119 -23.65 22.98 0.87
C THR A 119 -24.18 21.95 1.85
N GLU A 120 -25.46 21.63 1.74
CA GLU A 120 -26.16 20.57 2.47
C GLU A 120 -25.35 19.27 2.47
N ILE A 121 -25.67 18.38 3.43
CA ILE A 121 -25.10 17.02 3.52
C ILE A 121 -25.02 16.46 2.11
N ILE A 122 -23.81 16.35 1.55
CA ILE A 122 -23.67 15.83 0.20
C ILE A 122 -24.07 14.36 0.29
N ASP A 123 -25.28 14.04 -0.16
CA ASP A 123 -25.65 12.74 -0.67
C ASP A 123 -24.77 12.52 -1.91
N GLY A 124 -23.51 12.20 -1.64
CA GLY A 124 -22.41 12.15 -2.59
C GLY A 124 -22.51 10.87 -3.39
N GLY A 125 -23.64 10.72 -4.08
CA GLY A 125 -23.93 9.63 -4.99
C GLY A 125 -22.76 9.42 -5.92
N PHE A 126 -22.00 8.33 -5.76
CA PHE A 126 -20.98 7.95 -6.73
C PHE A 126 -21.51 6.80 -7.58
N LEU A 127 -21.96 7.13 -8.79
CA LEU A 127 -22.64 6.22 -9.71
C LEU A 127 -23.86 5.58 -9.04
N TRP A 128 -23.74 4.36 -8.53
CA TRP A 128 -24.80 3.61 -7.85
C TRP A 128 -24.70 3.64 -6.31
N ILE A 129 -23.64 4.25 -5.76
CA ILE A 129 -23.42 4.36 -4.33
C ILE A 129 -24.11 5.64 -3.87
N ALA A 130 -25.38 5.52 -3.45
CA ALA A 130 -26.17 6.59 -2.83
C ALA A 130 -25.88 6.72 -1.33
#